data_AF-A0A7Z8VSJ9-F1
#
_entry.id   AF-A0A7Z8VSJ9-F1
#
_cell.length_a   1.000
_cell.length_b   1.000
_cell.length_c   1.000
_cell.angle_alpha   90.00
_cell.angle_beta   90.00
_cell.angle_gamma   90.00
#
_symmetry.space_group_name_H-M   'P 1'
#
loop_
_entity.id
_entity.type
_entity.pdbx_description
1 polymer ?
#
loop_
_entity_poly.entity_id
_entity_poly.type
_entity_poly.pdbx_seq_one_letter_code
_entity_poly.pdbx_strand_id
1 'polypeptide(L)'
;MAKFIEQHKSILSELLTQTLADSSYQSDITGLKNNGFERRYGLRYDQPLIRLRILDASLTIHSLTDLTLTLSEFKQLKIAAKRVFIVENKVTMLAFPDHPEAIVIFGLGYAVNLLVDAQCLQGRELYYWGDLDPDGLTILSRLRQYYPQVKSLLMDRKTLEHFKHLVVHAPTQSIEKELQYLTEEECLLYQKLHHGSLRLEQERISFNYLQKSLAI
;
A
#
# COMPACT_ATOMS: atom_id res chain seq x y z
N MET A 1 -6.94 6.21 25.92
CA MET A 1 -8.17 6.96 26.28
C MET A 1 -8.66 6.44 27.64
N ALA A 2 -9.41 7.19 28.44
CA ALA A 2 -10.05 6.62 29.63
C ALA A 2 -11.19 5.66 29.21
N LYS A 3 -11.37 4.52 29.90
CA LYS A 3 -12.44 3.54 29.64
C LYS A 3 -13.83 4.16 29.54
N PHE A 4 -14.06 5.23 30.31
CA PHE A 4 -15.30 6.01 30.27
C PHE A 4 -15.58 6.59 28.87
N ILE A 5 -14.59 7.24 28.26
CA ILE A 5 -14.77 7.85 26.93
C ILE A 5 -15.05 6.77 25.88
N GLU A 6 -14.35 5.63 25.96
CA GLU A 6 -14.55 4.51 25.03
C GLU A 6 -15.97 3.94 25.09
N GLN A 7 -16.55 3.82 26.29
CA GLN A 7 -17.90 3.30 26.49
C GLN A 7 -19.00 4.29 26.11
N HIS A 8 -18.72 5.61 26.15
CA HIS A 8 -19.72 6.65 25.99
C HIS A 8 -19.52 7.53 24.74
N LYS A 9 -18.71 7.09 23.75
CA LYS A 9 -18.39 7.89 22.55
C LYS A 9 -19.61 8.49 21.83
N SER A 10 -20.71 7.74 21.73
CA SER A 10 -21.92 8.23 21.04
C SER A 10 -22.52 9.43 21.77
N ILE A 11 -22.76 9.28 23.08
CA ILE A 11 -23.35 10.32 23.93
C ILE A 11 -22.41 11.52 24.02
N LEU A 12 -21.11 11.26 24.23
CA LEU A 12 -20.11 12.31 24.26
C LEU A 12 -20.03 13.06 22.92
N SER A 13 -20.19 12.38 21.79
CA SER A 13 -20.17 13.05 20.49
C SER A 13 -21.36 14.00 20.33
N GLU A 14 -22.54 13.60 20.78
CA GLU A 14 -23.72 14.46 20.72
C GLU A 14 -23.54 15.68 21.63
N LEU A 15 -23.13 15.47 22.89
CA LEU A 15 -22.92 16.54 23.86
C LEU A 15 -21.82 17.51 23.41
N LEU A 16 -20.67 17.00 22.96
CA LEU A 16 -19.56 17.84 22.50
C LEU A 16 -19.93 18.64 21.25
N THR A 17 -20.71 18.07 20.32
CA THR A 17 -21.19 18.81 19.14
C THR A 17 -22.11 19.97 19.52
N GLN A 18 -22.96 19.81 20.55
CA GLN A 18 -23.88 20.88 20.98
C GLN A 18 -23.21 21.95 21.86
N THR A 19 -22.09 21.62 22.49
CA THR A 19 -21.45 22.50 23.50
C THR A 19 -20.21 23.22 22.99
N LEU A 20 -19.47 22.62 22.06
CA LEU A 20 -18.27 23.22 21.48
C LEU A 20 -18.64 24.15 20.32
N ALA A 21 -17.84 25.21 20.14
CA ALA A 21 -17.93 26.04 18.95
C ALA A 21 -17.59 25.21 17.70
N ASP A 22 -18.21 25.52 16.56
CA ASP A 22 -18.02 24.78 15.29
C ASP A 22 -16.57 24.72 14.81
N SER A 23 -15.73 25.69 15.21
CA SER A 23 -14.29 25.68 14.92
C SER A 23 -13.48 24.67 15.74
N SER A 24 -14.09 24.05 16.75
CA SER A 24 -13.40 23.18 17.72
C SER A 24 -13.50 21.69 17.38
N TYR A 25 -14.22 21.34 16.31
CA TYR A 25 -14.35 19.96 15.86
C TYR A 25 -14.47 19.90 14.32
N GLN A 26 -14.17 18.74 13.76
CA GLN A 26 -14.23 18.49 12.31
C GLN A 26 -15.62 17.99 11.91
N SER A 27 -16.46 18.87 11.38
CA SER A 27 -17.86 18.59 11.06
C SER A 27 -18.05 17.61 9.89
N ASP A 28 -17.07 17.51 9.00
CA ASP A 28 -17.00 16.56 7.89
C ASP A 28 -16.82 15.11 8.36
N ILE A 29 -16.28 14.91 9.56
CA ILE A 29 -16.11 13.58 10.15
C ILE A 29 -17.41 13.17 10.83
N THR A 30 -18.10 12.22 10.21
CA THR A 30 -19.36 11.65 10.71
C THR A 30 -19.19 10.21 11.18
N GLY A 31 -19.91 9.84 12.24
CA GLY A 31 -19.90 8.49 12.80
C GLY A 31 -18.66 8.15 13.62
N LEU A 32 -18.64 6.92 14.13
CA LEU A 32 -17.63 6.43 15.08
C LEU A 32 -16.61 5.45 14.45
N LYS A 33 -16.85 4.98 13.22
CA LYS A 33 -15.95 4.07 12.52
C LYS A 33 -14.60 4.73 12.25
N ASN A 34 -13.54 3.94 12.14
CA ASN A 34 -12.17 4.41 11.85
C ASN A 34 -11.70 5.54 12.79
N ASN A 35 -11.96 5.39 14.10
CA ASN A 35 -11.65 6.37 15.13
C ASN A 35 -12.31 7.75 14.87
N GLY A 36 -13.53 7.74 14.33
CA GLY A 36 -14.24 8.96 13.93
C GLY A 36 -14.47 9.95 15.08
N PHE A 37 -14.73 9.45 16.29
CA PHE A 37 -14.84 10.29 17.49
C PHE A 37 -13.53 11.03 17.77
N GLU A 38 -12.42 10.30 17.86
CA GLU A 38 -11.11 10.87 18.15
C GLU A 38 -10.70 11.90 17.10
N ARG A 39 -10.84 11.53 15.83
CA ARG A 39 -10.51 12.42 14.71
C ARG A 39 -11.37 13.68 14.72
N ARG A 40 -12.68 13.55 14.96
CA ARG A 40 -13.63 14.67 15.01
C ARG A 40 -13.23 15.71 16.05
N TYR A 41 -12.77 15.29 17.23
CA TYR A 41 -12.44 16.17 18.35
C TYR A 41 -10.93 16.39 18.55
N GLY A 42 -10.08 16.04 17.58
CA GLY A 42 -8.63 16.26 17.65
C GLY A 42 -7.91 15.44 18.74
N LEU A 43 -8.50 14.33 19.19
CA LEU A 43 -7.90 13.44 20.17
C LEU A 43 -6.89 12.49 19.49
N ARG A 44 -5.86 12.08 20.24
CA ARG A 44 -4.92 11.04 19.77
C ARG A 44 -5.63 9.70 19.68
N TYR A 45 -5.32 8.96 18.62
CA TYR A 45 -5.81 7.60 18.37
C TYR A 45 -4.71 6.75 17.75
N ASP A 46 -4.92 5.44 17.73
CA ASP A 46 -4.01 4.50 17.09
C ASP A 46 -4.13 4.62 15.56
N GLN A 47 -3.21 5.39 14.96
CA GLN A 47 -3.18 5.60 13.52
C GLN A 47 -2.68 4.34 12.81
N PRO A 48 -3.17 4.05 11.58
CA PRO A 48 -2.52 3.06 10.74
C PRO A 48 -1.02 3.34 10.62
N LEU A 49 -0.22 2.29 10.71
CA LEU A 49 1.24 2.38 10.61
C LEU A 49 1.70 1.98 9.21
N ILE A 50 2.62 2.75 8.64
CA ILE A 50 3.24 2.48 7.35
C ILE A 50 4.71 2.16 7.58
N ARG A 51 5.14 0.97 7.16
CA ARG A 51 6.54 0.56 7.24
C ARG A 51 7.22 0.77 5.90
N LEU A 52 8.44 1.28 5.93
CA LEU A 52 9.29 1.47 4.76
C LEU A 52 10.75 1.18 5.08
N ARG A 53 11.51 0.82 4.05
CA ARG A 53 12.97 0.80 4.09
C ARG A 53 13.54 1.81 3.10
N ILE A 54 14.61 2.49 3.53
CA ILE A 54 15.42 3.34 2.69
C ILE A 54 16.49 2.44 2.06
N LEU A 55 16.52 2.40 0.72
CA LEU A 55 17.39 1.49 -0.05
C LEU A 55 18.70 2.15 -0.48
N ASP A 56 18.84 3.45 -0.24
CA ASP A 56 20.05 4.23 -0.51
C ASP A 56 20.60 4.81 0.79
N ALA A 57 21.83 4.43 1.14
CA ALA A 57 22.51 4.89 2.36
C ALA A 57 22.60 6.43 2.45
N SER A 58 22.68 7.13 1.31
CA SER A 58 22.75 8.59 1.26
C SER A 58 21.44 9.29 1.64
N LEU A 59 20.32 8.57 1.61
CA LEU A 59 18.98 9.09 1.95
C LEU A 59 18.55 8.79 3.39
N THR A 60 19.39 8.14 4.17
CA THR A 60 19.04 7.70 5.53
C THR A 60 18.73 8.85 6.46
N ILE A 61 17.78 8.62 7.38
CA ILE A 61 17.35 9.63 8.36
C ILE A 61 18.08 9.33 9.66
N HIS A 62 19.13 10.09 9.97
CA HIS A 62 19.98 9.83 11.15
C HIS A 62 20.49 8.38 11.22
N SER A 63 20.91 7.82 10.07
CA SER A 63 21.34 6.43 9.90
C SER A 63 20.23 5.36 10.04
N LEU A 64 18.98 5.77 10.18
CA LEU A 64 17.84 4.86 10.17
C LEU A 64 17.51 4.44 8.73
N THR A 65 17.35 3.14 8.53
CA THR A 65 17.09 2.52 7.21
C THR A 65 15.78 1.75 7.16
N ASP A 66 15.22 1.32 8.30
CA ASP A 66 13.94 0.61 8.39
C ASP A 66 13.06 1.33 9.41
N LEU A 67 11.96 1.89 8.94
CA LEU A 67 11.12 2.83 9.67
C LEU A 67 9.68 2.37 9.64
N THR A 68 8.99 2.50 10.77
CA THR A 68 7.53 2.40 10.84
C THR A 68 6.99 3.72 11.34
N LEU A 69 6.17 4.38 10.52
CA LEU A 69 5.65 5.71 10.77
C LEU A 69 4.14 5.66 10.98
N THR A 70 3.61 6.57 11.79
CA THR A 70 2.16 6.80 11.77
C THR A 70 1.73 7.32 10.40
N LEU A 71 0.47 7.11 10.02
CA LEU A 71 -0.06 7.57 8.75
C LEU A 71 0.20 9.07 8.52
N SER A 72 -0.06 9.92 9.52
CA SER A 72 0.18 11.37 9.44
C SER A 72 1.65 11.72 9.20
N GLU A 73 2.60 11.08 9.92
CA GLU A 73 4.03 11.27 9.70
C GLU A 73 4.46 10.80 8.32
N PHE A 74 3.97 9.64 7.87
CA PHE A 74 4.25 9.14 6.53
C PHE A 74 3.78 10.10 5.43
N LYS A 75 2.60 10.73 5.59
CA LYS A 75 2.09 11.71 4.62
C LYS A 75 3.03 12.91 4.47
N GLN A 76 3.65 13.32 5.56
CA GLN A 76 4.53 14.48 5.64
C GLN A 76 6.00 14.14 5.36
N LEU A 77 6.34 12.86 5.22
CA LEU A 77 7.70 12.41 5.00
C LEU A 77 8.24 12.97 3.68
N LYS A 78 9.26 13.82 3.79
CA LYS A 78 10.04 14.32 2.66
C LYS A 78 11.35 13.57 2.58
N ILE A 79 11.53 12.80 1.51
CA ILE A 79 12.77 12.10 1.21
C ILE A 79 13.11 12.32 -0.27
N ALA A 80 14.39 12.51 -0.58
CA ALA A 80 14.85 12.81 -1.93
C ALA A 80 14.91 11.57 -2.85
N ALA A 81 14.18 10.50 -2.53
CA ALA A 81 14.08 9.32 -3.37
C ALA A 81 13.40 9.64 -4.71
N LYS A 82 13.96 9.18 -5.81
CA LYS A 82 13.36 9.26 -7.15
C LYS A 82 12.44 8.08 -7.44
N ARG A 83 12.71 6.93 -6.81
CA ARG A 83 11.98 5.68 -7.03
C ARG A 83 11.35 5.19 -5.75
N VAL A 84 10.12 4.70 -5.86
CA VAL A 84 9.40 4.09 -4.74
C VAL A 84 8.84 2.75 -5.18
N PHE A 85 9.30 1.70 -4.50
CA PHE A 85 8.79 0.35 -4.66
C PHE A 85 7.72 0.09 -3.60
N ILE A 86 6.59 -0.49 -3.98
CA ILE A 86 5.52 -0.91 -3.08
C ILE A 86 5.40 -2.42 -3.21
N VAL A 87 5.63 -3.13 -2.11
CA VAL A 87 5.66 -4.60 -2.09
C VAL A 87 4.70 -5.15 -1.03
N GLU A 88 4.00 -6.24 -1.31
CA GLU A 88 2.99 -6.77 -0.37
C GLU A 88 3.56 -7.74 0.67
N ASN A 89 4.61 -8.48 0.31
CA ASN A 89 5.18 -9.52 1.16
C ASN A 89 6.29 -8.97 2.06
N LYS A 90 6.26 -9.37 3.34
CA LYS A 90 7.20 -8.90 4.37
C LYS A 90 8.62 -9.41 4.13
N VAL A 91 8.76 -10.68 3.75
CA VAL A 91 10.05 -11.30 3.42
C VAL A 91 10.66 -10.58 2.23
N THR A 92 9.84 -10.30 1.20
CA THR A 92 10.28 -9.52 0.04
C THR A 92 10.76 -8.12 0.43
N MET A 93 10.04 -7.41 1.29
CA MET A 93 10.50 -6.09 1.76
C MET A 93 11.83 -6.17 2.52
N LEU A 94 11.99 -7.15 3.41
CA LEU A 94 13.22 -7.34 4.19
C LEU A 94 14.41 -7.75 3.32
N ALA A 95 14.16 -8.54 2.28
CA ALA A 95 15.18 -9.01 1.36
C ALA A 95 15.43 -8.04 0.20
N PHE A 96 14.59 -7.02 0.00
CA PHE A 96 14.67 -6.11 -1.15
C PHE A 96 16.08 -5.49 -1.25
N PRO A 97 16.72 -5.54 -2.44
CA PRO A 97 18.10 -5.09 -2.59
C PRO A 97 18.21 -3.58 -2.40
N ASP A 98 19.37 -3.14 -1.96
CA ASP A 98 19.72 -1.72 -2.00
C ASP A 98 19.65 -1.20 -3.43
N HIS A 99 19.16 0.03 -3.58
CA HIS A 99 18.90 0.65 -4.87
C HIS A 99 19.10 2.16 -4.77
N PRO A 100 19.90 2.77 -5.67
CA PRO A 100 20.14 4.20 -5.66
C PRO A 100 18.85 5.02 -5.74
N GLU A 101 18.81 6.08 -4.93
CA GLU A 101 17.74 7.07 -4.87
C GLU A 101 16.35 6.44 -4.65
N ALA A 102 16.25 5.37 -3.85
CA ALA A 102 15.01 4.61 -3.70
C ALA A 102 14.60 4.32 -2.26
N ILE A 103 13.30 4.10 -2.09
CA ILE A 103 12.70 3.49 -0.90
C ILE A 103 11.81 2.32 -1.31
N VAL A 104 11.59 1.39 -0.40
CA VAL A 104 10.56 0.35 -0.51
C VAL A 104 9.55 0.51 0.62
N ILE A 105 8.26 0.49 0.29
CA ILE A 105 7.15 0.55 1.24
C ILE A 105 6.58 -0.86 1.38
N PHE A 106 6.43 -1.30 2.62
CA PHE A 106 5.79 -2.56 2.93
C PHE A 106 4.27 -2.41 3.00
N GLY A 107 3.62 -3.27 2.24
CA GLY A 107 2.26 -3.69 2.44
C GLY A 107 1.22 -2.67 2.00
N LEU A 108 0.05 -2.86 2.64
CA LEU A 108 -1.27 -2.27 2.49
C LEU A 108 -2.31 -3.18 1.87
N GLY A 109 -1.95 -4.05 0.93
CA GLY A 109 -2.94 -4.85 0.21
C GLY A 109 -4.07 -3.96 -0.33
N TYR A 110 -5.31 -4.27 -0.01
CA TYR A 110 -6.45 -3.42 -0.35
C TYR A 110 -6.44 -2.02 0.30
N ALA A 111 -5.61 -1.76 1.30
CA ALA A 111 -5.47 -0.46 1.96
C ALA A 111 -4.51 0.50 1.22
N VAL A 112 -4.16 0.27 -0.05
CA VAL A 112 -3.33 1.18 -0.87
C VAL A 112 -3.83 2.63 -0.90
N ASN A 113 -5.12 2.86 -0.63
CA ASN A 113 -5.67 4.20 -0.46
C ASN A 113 -5.01 4.98 0.70
N LEU A 114 -4.37 4.30 1.66
CA LEU A 114 -3.58 4.92 2.70
C LEU A 114 -2.30 5.58 2.16
N LEU A 115 -1.94 5.40 0.89
CA LEU A 115 -0.80 6.07 0.25
C LEU A 115 -1.15 7.40 -0.43
N VAL A 116 -2.43 7.69 -0.65
CA VAL A 116 -2.91 8.90 -1.36
C VAL A 116 -2.49 10.18 -0.65
N ASP A 117 -1.90 11.14 -1.34
CA ASP A 117 -1.36 12.41 -0.78
C ASP A 117 -0.06 12.29 0.01
N ALA A 118 0.65 11.14 -0.04
CA ALA A 118 1.97 11.05 0.57
C ALA A 118 3.02 11.84 -0.23
N GLN A 119 3.70 12.79 0.42
CA GLN A 119 4.69 13.65 -0.24
C GLN A 119 5.87 12.87 -0.84
N CYS A 120 6.25 11.74 -0.23
CA CYS A 120 7.30 10.87 -0.75
C CYS A 120 6.94 10.15 -2.06
N LEU A 121 5.66 10.17 -2.49
CA LEU A 121 5.21 9.54 -3.75
C LEU A 121 5.01 10.55 -4.89
N GLN A 122 4.82 11.83 -4.55
CA GLN A 122 4.52 12.87 -5.53
C GLN A 122 5.70 13.10 -6.48
N GLY A 123 5.43 12.99 -7.79
CA GLY A 123 6.42 13.19 -8.84
C GLY A 123 7.51 12.13 -8.91
N ARG A 124 7.31 10.95 -8.29
CA ARG A 124 8.30 9.85 -8.25
C ARG A 124 7.94 8.74 -9.22
N GLU A 125 8.95 7.95 -9.58
CA GLU A 125 8.73 6.69 -10.31
C GLU A 125 8.20 5.64 -9.33
N LEU A 126 6.98 5.17 -9.58
CA LEU A 126 6.28 4.26 -8.69
C LEU A 126 6.22 2.87 -9.31
N TYR A 127 6.63 1.87 -8.52
CA TYR A 127 6.61 0.47 -8.91
C TYR A 127 5.82 -0.33 -7.89
N TYR A 128 4.90 -1.16 -8.36
CA TYR A 128 4.10 -2.05 -7.53
C TYR A 128 4.45 -3.51 -7.84
N TRP A 129 4.69 -4.30 -6.80
CA TRP A 129 4.92 -5.72 -6.89
C TRP A 129 4.10 -6.46 -5.82
N GLY A 130 3.03 -7.09 -6.26
CA GLY A 130 2.23 -8.02 -5.46
C GLY A 130 2.36 -9.45 -5.96
N ASP A 131 1.48 -10.32 -5.46
CA ASP A 131 1.32 -11.66 -6.00
C ASP A 131 0.80 -11.63 -7.44
N LEU A 132 1.22 -12.60 -8.26
CA LEU A 132 0.72 -12.78 -9.62
C LEU A 132 -0.57 -13.62 -9.56
N ASP A 133 -1.65 -12.98 -9.13
CA ASP A 133 -3.00 -13.53 -9.00
C ASP A 133 -4.08 -12.45 -9.24
N PRO A 134 -5.39 -12.79 -9.20
CA PRO A 134 -6.45 -11.80 -9.41
C PRO A 134 -6.49 -10.67 -8.39
N ASP A 135 -6.13 -10.92 -7.12
CA ASP A 135 -6.18 -9.90 -6.06
C ASP A 135 -5.01 -8.92 -6.20
N GLY A 136 -3.81 -9.41 -6.51
CA GLY A 136 -2.63 -8.57 -6.77
C GLY A 136 -2.86 -7.59 -7.92
N LEU A 137 -3.46 -8.04 -9.03
CA LEU A 137 -3.82 -7.15 -10.15
C LEU A 137 -4.99 -6.20 -9.82
N THR A 138 -5.91 -6.62 -8.96
CA THR A 138 -6.97 -5.73 -8.45
C THR A 138 -6.37 -4.58 -7.62
N ILE A 139 -5.38 -4.88 -6.79
CA ILE A 139 -4.70 -3.88 -5.95
C ILE A 139 -3.86 -2.94 -6.81
N LEU A 140 -3.17 -3.45 -7.84
CA LEU A 140 -2.49 -2.62 -8.85
C LEU A 140 -3.46 -1.64 -9.53
N SER A 141 -4.61 -2.13 -10.00
CA SER A 141 -5.64 -1.30 -10.63
C SER A 141 -6.15 -0.21 -9.67
N ARG A 142 -6.41 -0.57 -8.40
CA ARG A 142 -6.82 0.39 -7.36
C ARG A 142 -5.73 1.43 -7.06
N LEU A 143 -4.47 1.04 -7.05
CA LEU A 143 -3.36 1.97 -6.83
C LEU A 143 -3.25 2.97 -8.01
N ARG A 144 -3.44 2.48 -9.25
CA ARG A 144 -3.44 3.31 -10.46
C ARG A 144 -4.61 4.26 -10.57
N GLN A 145 -5.73 4.00 -9.91
CA GLN A 145 -6.81 4.97 -9.76
C GLN A 145 -6.31 6.30 -9.14
N TYR A 146 -5.35 6.22 -8.21
CA TYR A 146 -4.77 7.40 -7.54
C TYR A 146 -3.45 7.84 -8.17
N TYR A 147 -2.67 6.89 -8.69
CA TYR A 147 -1.36 7.12 -9.30
C TYR A 147 -1.26 6.43 -10.66
N PRO A 148 -1.84 7.01 -11.74
CA PRO A 148 -1.91 6.38 -13.06
C PRO A 148 -0.54 5.98 -13.65
N GLN A 149 0.53 6.62 -13.20
CA GLN A 149 1.91 6.37 -13.65
C GLN A 149 2.57 5.13 -13.04
N VAL A 150 1.92 4.44 -12.08
CA VAL A 150 2.49 3.26 -11.42
C VAL A 150 2.75 2.14 -12.41
N LYS A 151 3.96 1.61 -12.41
CA LYS A 151 4.37 0.45 -13.20
C LYS A 151 4.26 -0.82 -12.37
N SER A 152 3.82 -1.90 -12.98
CA SER A 152 3.93 -3.23 -12.40
C SER A 152 5.40 -3.70 -12.47
N LEU A 153 5.88 -4.33 -11.41
CA LEU A 153 7.20 -4.95 -11.33
C LEU A 153 7.00 -6.45 -11.16
N LEU A 154 7.52 -7.25 -12.09
CA LEU A 154 7.47 -8.73 -12.03
C LEU A 154 6.05 -9.32 -12.00
N MET A 155 5.06 -8.56 -12.47
CA MET A 155 3.65 -9.00 -12.57
C MET A 155 3.21 -9.10 -14.03
N ASP A 156 4.05 -9.70 -14.87
CA ASP A 156 3.80 -9.85 -16.29
C ASP A 156 3.75 -11.33 -16.72
N ARG A 157 3.27 -11.56 -17.94
CA ARG A 157 3.18 -12.91 -18.50
C ARG A 157 4.54 -13.61 -18.58
N LYS A 158 5.63 -12.88 -18.87
CA LYS A 158 6.97 -13.48 -18.99
C LYS A 158 7.43 -14.05 -17.65
N THR A 159 7.15 -13.31 -16.57
CA THR A 159 7.44 -13.72 -15.20
C THR A 159 6.60 -14.96 -14.82
N LEU A 160 5.30 -14.94 -15.12
CA LEU A 160 4.43 -16.11 -14.88
C LEU A 160 4.94 -17.36 -15.60
N GLU A 161 5.31 -17.25 -16.88
CA GLU A 161 5.81 -18.39 -17.67
C GLU A 161 7.19 -18.88 -17.19
N HIS A 162 8.08 -17.96 -16.79
CA HIS A 162 9.40 -18.31 -16.25
C HIS A 162 9.28 -19.14 -14.97
N PHE A 163 8.37 -18.74 -14.07
CA PHE A 163 8.13 -19.40 -12.79
C PHE A 163 6.92 -20.34 -12.81
N LYS A 164 6.50 -20.83 -13.97
CA LYS A 164 5.31 -21.71 -14.11
C LYS A 164 5.35 -22.95 -13.21
N HIS A 165 6.54 -23.45 -12.90
CA HIS A 165 6.76 -24.61 -12.04
C HIS A 165 6.52 -24.32 -10.55
N LEU A 166 6.41 -23.04 -10.17
CA LEU A 166 6.10 -22.57 -8.82
C LEU A 166 4.66 -22.04 -8.71
N VAL A 167 3.91 -22.00 -9.82
CA VAL A 167 2.51 -21.60 -9.84
C VAL A 167 1.67 -22.67 -9.14
N VAL A 168 0.73 -22.23 -8.31
CA VAL A 168 -0.25 -23.09 -7.64
C VAL A 168 -1.65 -22.79 -8.12
N HIS A 169 -2.53 -23.78 -7.99
CA HIS A 169 -3.96 -23.57 -8.12
C HIS A 169 -4.53 -23.03 -6.81
N ALA A 170 -5.04 -21.80 -6.84
CA ALA A 170 -5.68 -21.10 -5.74
C ALA A 170 -7.05 -20.61 -6.23
N PRO A 171 -8.14 -21.36 -5.96
CA PRO A 171 -9.49 -20.94 -6.31
C PRO A 171 -9.78 -19.57 -5.69
N THR A 172 -10.12 -18.59 -6.53
CA THR A 172 -10.52 -17.27 -6.03
C THR A 172 -12.00 -17.27 -5.66
N GLN A 173 -12.33 -16.66 -4.52
CA GLN A 173 -13.73 -16.39 -4.13
C GLN A 173 -14.24 -15.08 -4.75
N SER A 174 -13.34 -14.30 -5.34
CA SER A 174 -13.66 -13.00 -5.94
C SER A 174 -14.32 -13.20 -7.30
N ILE A 175 -15.49 -12.58 -7.48
CA ILE A 175 -16.13 -12.50 -8.79
C ILE A 175 -15.21 -11.73 -9.74
N GLU A 176 -15.07 -12.21 -10.98
CA GLU A 176 -14.33 -11.52 -12.03
C GLU A 176 -14.91 -10.12 -12.23
N LYS A 177 -14.04 -9.11 -12.29
CA LYS A 177 -14.45 -7.71 -12.46
C LYS A 177 -13.68 -7.09 -13.61
N GLU A 178 -14.32 -6.10 -14.23
CA GLU A 178 -13.63 -5.22 -15.15
C GLU A 178 -12.71 -4.27 -14.37
N LEU A 179 -11.40 -4.38 -14.60
CA LEU A 179 -10.38 -3.57 -13.94
C LEU A 179 -9.94 -2.43 -14.86
N GLN A 180 -10.57 -1.26 -14.70
CA GLN A 180 -10.45 -0.11 -15.61
C GLN A 180 -9.02 0.45 -15.79
N TYR A 181 -8.12 0.25 -14.82
CA TYR A 181 -6.78 0.85 -14.81
C TYR A 181 -5.65 -0.15 -15.11
N LEU A 182 -5.99 -1.32 -15.64
CA LEU A 182 -5.02 -2.26 -16.17
C LEU A 182 -4.75 -1.97 -17.65
N THR A 183 -3.52 -2.27 -18.07
CA THR A 183 -3.18 -2.31 -19.50
C THR A 183 -3.84 -3.52 -20.17
N GLU A 184 -3.92 -3.52 -21.50
CA GLU A 184 -4.46 -4.66 -22.25
C GLU A 184 -3.75 -5.98 -21.91
N GLU A 185 -2.41 -5.96 -21.80
CA GLU A 185 -1.62 -7.14 -21.44
C GLU A 185 -1.93 -7.64 -20.02
N GLU A 186 -2.11 -6.72 -19.06
CA GLU A 186 -2.47 -7.06 -17.68
C GLU A 186 -3.92 -7.55 -17.55
N CYS A 187 -4.86 -7.03 -18.35
CA CYS A 187 -6.23 -7.53 -18.42
C CYS A 187 -6.27 -8.98 -18.92
N LEU A 188 -5.54 -9.29 -19.99
CA LEU A 188 -5.43 -10.66 -20.50
C LEU A 188 -4.79 -11.59 -19.47
N LEU A 189 -3.77 -11.11 -18.76
CA LEU A 189 -3.14 -11.85 -17.67
C LEU A 189 -4.11 -12.08 -16.51
N TYR A 190 -4.87 -11.06 -16.10
CA TYR A 190 -5.90 -11.15 -15.07
C TYR A 190 -6.94 -12.23 -15.39
N GLN A 191 -7.50 -12.23 -16.59
CA GLN A 191 -8.47 -13.24 -17.04
C GLN A 191 -7.87 -14.65 -17.00
N LYS A 192 -6.64 -14.82 -17.49
CA LYS A 192 -5.92 -16.11 -17.44
C LYS A 192 -5.75 -16.60 -16.00
N LEU A 193 -5.36 -15.73 -15.08
CA LEU A 193 -5.16 -16.08 -13.67
C LEU A 193 -6.49 -16.42 -12.99
N HIS A 194 -7.54 -15.64 -13.28
CA HIS A 194 -8.87 -15.83 -12.71
C HIS A 194 -9.48 -17.16 -13.15
N HIS A 195 -9.59 -17.39 -14.46
CA HIS A 195 -10.18 -18.61 -15.03
C HIS A 195 -9.37 -19.87 -14.72
N GLY A 196 -8.04 -19.75 -14.73
CA GLY A 196 -7.15 -20.85 -14.37
C GLY A 196 -7.01 -21.08 -12.87
N SER A 197 -7.58 -20.20 -12.03
CA SER A 197 -7.33 -20.17 -10.58
C SER A 197 -5.82 -20.24 -10.28
N LEU A 198 -5.01 -19.47 -10.99
CA LEU A 198 -3.55 -19.52 -10.91
C LEU A 198 -3.04 -18.45 -9.96
N ARG A 199 -2.05 -18.82 -9.15
CA ARG A 199 -1.33 -17.90 -8.27
C ARG A 199 0.17 -18.19 -8.27
N LEU A 200 0.97 -17.16 -8.51
CA LEU A 200 2.39 -17.16 -8.21
C LEU A 200 2.64 -16.17 -7.08
N GLU A 201 2.96 -16.69 -5.90
CA GLU A 201 3.28 -15.87 -4.74
C GLU A 201 4.57 -15.08 -4.98
N GLN A 202 4.57 -13.81 -4.57
CA GLN A 202 5.67 -12.87 -4.72
C GLN A 202 6.99 -13.44 -4.19
N GLU A 203 6.95 -14.10 -3.03
CA GLU A 203 8.12 -14.68 -2.35
C GLU A 203 8.75 -15.87 -3.09
N ARG A 204 8.05 -16.45 -4.07
CA ARG A 204 8.58 -17.56 -4.89
C ARG A 204 9.45 -17.08 -6.04
N ILE A 205 9.40 -15.80 -6.38
CA ILE A 205 10.24 -15.22 -7.43
C ILE A 205 11.63 -15.00 -6.86
N SER A 206 12.64 -15.60 -7.49
CA SER A 206 14.00 -15.58 -6.98
C SER A 206 14.59 -14.16 -6.92
N PHE A 207 15.40 -13.91 -5.89
CA PHE A 207 16.10 -12.63 -5.71
C PHE A 207 17.01 -12.25 -6.88
N ASN A 208 17.66 -13.24 -7.52
CA ASN A 208 18.48 -12.97 -8.71
C ASN A 208 17.66 -12.41 -9.88
N TYR A 209 16.42 -12.88 -10.03
CA TYR A 209 15.51 -12.39 -11.06
C TYR A 209 15.09 -10.94 -10.78
N LEU A 210 14.79 -10.63 -9.51
CA LEU A 210 14.54 -9.26 -9.06
C LEU A 210 15.73 -8.33 -9.33
N GLN A 211 16.95 -8.72 -8.97
CA GLN A 211 18.12 -7.87 -9.20
C GLN A 211 18.33 -7.58 -10.70
N LYS A 212 18.06 -8.56 -11.57
CA LYS A 212 18.12 -8.37 -13.03
C LYS A 212 17.04 -7.43 -13.54
N SER A 213 15.83 -7.48 -12.99
CA SER A 213 14.74 -6.59 -13.40
C SER A 213 14.91 -5.16 -12.88
N LEU A 214 15.67 -4.95 -11.82
CA LEU A 214 15.99 -3.64 -11.26
C LEU A 214 17.19 -2.95 -11.94
N ALA A 215 17.98 -3.66 -12.75
CA ALA A 215 19.17 -3.12 -13.44
C ALA A 215 18.83 -2.20 -14.64
N ILE A 216 17.75 -1.44 -14.55
CA ILE A 216 17.22 -0.52 -15.58
C ILE A 216 18.08 0.74 -15.66
#